data_AF-A0A1Y3MTN1-F1
#
_entry.id   AF-A0A1Y3MTN1-F1
#
_cell.length_a   1.000
_cell.length_b   1.000
_cell.length_c   1.000
_cell.angle_alpha   90.00
_cell.angle_beta   90.00
_cell.angle_gamma   90.00
#
_symmetry.space_group_name_H-M   'P 1'
#
loop_
_entity.id
_entity.type
_entity.pdbx_description
1 polymer ?
#
loop_
_entity_poly.entity_id
_entity_poly.type
_entity_poly.pdbx_seq_one_letter_code
_entity_poly.pdbx_strand_id
1 'polypeptide(L)'
;TWEEDLPVSTNGRCGLLHGRCPTGQYCGKDGFCGNDFNHCSFSKGCRPLLGNCKCGEDYGKCADGQCCGADGFGNCPAGQCCGITGFCGTTSAFCSYPLGCQPIFGECSTGRCGKNDGKCPTDQCCSKLGFCGNTLSFCSKILGCQSEFVLIQE
;
A
#
# COMPACT_ATOMS: atom_id res chain seq x y z
N THR A 1 11.26 -10.37 -17.87
CA THR A 1 10.35 -9.22 -18.07
C THR A 1 11.22 -7.99 -18.27
N TRP A 2 10.93 -7.16 -19.26
CA TRP A 2 11.85 -6.16 -19.84
C TRP A 2 11.95 -4.84 -19.06
N GLU A 3 11.81 -4.88 -17.73
CA GLU A 3 11.60 -3.69 -16.89
C GLU A 3 12.70 -3.38 -15.89
N GLU A 4 13.79 -4.15 -15.85
CA GLU A 4 14.85 -3.91 -14.85
C GLU A 4 16.03 -3.17 -15.47
N ASP A 5 16.25 -1.96 -14.93
CA ASP A 5 17.34 -1.00 -15.16
C ASP A 5 17.35 -0.19 -16.46
N LEU A 6 16.31 0.64 -16.65
CA LEU A 6 16.44 1.84 -17.48
C LEU A 6 17.69 2.63 -17.04
N PRO A 7 18.60 2.99 -17.97
CA PRO A 7 19.84 3.69 -17.63
C PRO A 7 19.53 5.03 -16.96
N VAL A 8 20.39 5.46 -16.04
CA VAL A 8 20.25 6.79 -15.45
C VAL A 8 20.60 7.84 -16.50
N SER A 9 19.70 8.80 -16.69
CA SER A 9 19.88 9.91 -17.61
C SER A 9 21.11 10.74 -17.24
N THR A 10 21.96 10.99 -18.23
CA THR A 10 23.15 11.86 -18.11
C THR A 10 22.98 13.20 -18.83
N ASN A 11 21.88 13.37 -19.57
CA ASN A 11 21.61 14.56 -20.38
C ASN A 11 20.31 15.27 -19.97
N GLY A 12 19.72 14.88 -18.83
CA GLY A 12 18.51 15.48 -18.29
C GLY A 12 17.21 15.07 -18.99
N ARG A 13 17.26 14.19 -20.00
CA ARG A 13 16.07 13.63 -20.65
C ARG A 13 15.66 12.32 -19.98
N CYS A 14 14.37 12.05 -19.92
CA CYS A 14 13.84 10.81 -19.35
C CYS A 14 12.73 10.22 -20.22
N GLY A 15 12.40 8.96 -19.98
CA GLY A 15 11.40 8.22 -20.73
C GLY A 15 11.93 6.92 -21.30
N LEU A 16 11.04 6.16 -21.96
CA LEU A 16 11.37 4.83 -22.50
C LEU A 16 12.63 4.79 -23.39
N LEU A 17 12.94 5.90 -24.08
CA LEU A 17 14.12 6.02 -24.95
C LEU A 17 15.31 6.73 -24.30
N HIS A 18 15.13 7.34 -23.12
CA HIS A 18 16.12 8.22 -22.48
C HIS A 18 16.49 7.78 -21.05
N GLY A 19 15.83 6.75 -20.53
CA GLY A 19 16.11 6.19 -19.23
C GLY A 19 15.38 6.90 -18.08
N ARG A 20 15.83 6.63 -16.85
CA ARG A 20 15.27 7.19 -15.62
C ARG A 20 16.04 8.42 -15.16
N CYS A 21 15.38 9.28 -14.39
CA CYS A 21 16.05 10.43 -13.79
C CYS A 21 17.02 10.01 -12.67
N PRO A 22 18.05 10.82 -12.39
CA PRO A 22 18.90 10.65 -11.20
C PRO A 22 18.07 10.62 -9.92
N THR A 23 18.62 10.04 -8.86
CA THR A 23 17.97 9.96 -7.54
C THR A 23 17.44 11.31 -7.08
N GLY A 24 16.18 11.36 -6.67
CA GLY A 24 15.51 12.60 -6.20
C GLY A 24 14.92 13.48 -7.30
N GLN A 25 14.98 13.06 -8.56
CA GLN A 25 14.32 13.74 -9.69
C GLN A 25 13.20 12.88 -10.28
N TYR A 26 12.22 13.56 -10.87
CA TYR A 26 11.01 12.99 -11.45
C TYR A 26 10.97 13.27 -12.95
N CYS A 27 10.40 12.34 -13.71
CA CYS A 27 10.26 12.49 -15.14
C CYS A 27 8.97 13.25 -15.48
N GLY A 28 9.14 14.48 -15.94
CA GLY A 28 8.04 15.34 -16.39
C GLY A 28 7.36 14.80 -17.65
N LYS A 29 6.14 15.29 -17.91
CA LYS A 29 5.38 14.94 -19.13
C LYS A 29 6.12 15.33 -20.42
N ASP A 30 6.94 16.36 -20.33
CA ASP A 30 7.80 16.90 -21.39
C ASP A 30 9.04 16.04 -21.68
N GLY A 31 9.29 15.00 -20.89
CA GLY A 31 10.42 14.09 -21.06
C GLY A 31 11.74 14.64 -20.50
N PHE A 32 11.67 15.60 -19.57
CA PHE A 32 12.83 16.12 -18.85
C PHE A 32 12.80 15.76 -17.37
N CYS A 33 13.98 15.67 -16.77
CA CYS A 33 14.15 15.44 -15.35
C CYS A 33 14.07 16.76 -14.58
N GLY A 34 13.30 16.76 -13.50
CA GLY A 34 13.17 17.90 -12.59
C GLY A 34 12.69 17.47 -11.22
N ASN A 35 12.74 18.37 -10.25
CA ASN A 35 12.36 18.11 -8.86
C ASN A 35 11.23 19.05 -8.36
N ASP A 36 10.65 19.83 -9.26
CA ASP A 36 9.56 20.73 -8.93
C ASP A 36 8.19 20.02 -8.94
N PHE A 37 7.17 20.78 -8.54
CA PHE A 37 5.79 20.32 -8.51
C PHE A 37 5.28 19.80 -9.87
N ASN A 38 5.67 20.42 -10.99
CA ASN A 38 5.23 19.99 -12.31
C ASN A 38 5.83 18.65 -12.74
N HIS A 39 7.05 18.35 -12.28
CA HIS A 39 7.72 17.09 -12.57
C HIS A 39 7.24 15.95 -11.68
N CYS A 40 6.94 16.21 -10.41
CA CYS A 40 6.51 15.16 -9.49
C CYS A 40 4.99 14.90 -9.48
N SER A 41 4.14 15.86 -9.86
CA SER A 41 2.70 15.72 -9.74
C SER A 41 2.05 14.89 -10.85
N PHE A 42 1.21 13.93 -10.47
CA PHE A 42 0.36 13.18 -11.38
C PHE A 42 -0.59 14.09 -12.18
N SER A 43 -1.16 15.13 -11.54
CA SER A 43 -2.01 16.13 -12.21
C SER A 43 -1.28 16.88 -13.34
N LYS A 44 0.05 16.96 -13.28
CA LYS A 44 0.90 17.62 -14.27
C LYS A 44 1.48 16.65 -15.30
N GLY A 45 1.15 15.35 -15.17
CA GLY A 45 1.48 14.32 -16.14
C GLY A 45 2.80 13.61 -15.85
N CYS A 46 3.26 13.58 -14.60
CA CYS A 46 4.30 12.66 -14.16
C CYS A 46 3.92 11.21 -14.51
N ARG A 47 4.86 10.44 -15.06
CA ARG A 47 4.63 9.06 -15.51
C ARG A 47 5.17 8.04 -14.49
N PRO A 48 4.31 7.25 -13.81
CA PRO A 48 4.73 6.33 -12.74
C PRO A 48 5.71 5.24 -13.19
N LEU A 49 5.61 4.80 -14.45
CA LEU A 49 6.52 3.81 -15.05
C LEU A 49 7.96 4.33 -15.23
N LEU A 50 8.21 5.62 -14.97
CA LEU A 50 9.49 6.29 -15.21
C LEU A 50 10.00 7.06 -13.98
N GLY A 51 9.31 6.99 -12.83
CA GLY A 51 9.72 7.64 -11.59
C GLY A 51 8.66 7.67 -10.49
N ASN A 52 9.05 8.13 -9.30
CA ASN A 52 8.21 8.17 -8.08
C ASN A 52 7.20 9.32 -8.09
N CYS A 53 6.23 9.30 -9.00
CA CYS A 53 5.22 10.36 -9.07
C CYS A 53 4.42 10.50 -7.78
N LYS A 54 4.18 11.73 -7.37
CA LYS A 54 3.28 12.09 -6.26
C LYS A 54 1.85 12.24 -6.78
N CYS A 55 0.88 11.84 -5.98
CA CYS A 55 -0.55 11.99 -6.22
C CYS A 55 -1.29 12.25 -4.90
N GLY A 56 -2.46 12.89 -4.92
CA GLY A 56 -3.19 13.34 -3.73
C GLY A 56 -3.93 14.66 -3.94
N GLU A 57 -4.40 15.29 -2.85
CA GLU A 57 -5.20 16.54 -2.86
C GLU A 57 -4.58 17.62 -3.75
N ASP A 58 -3.28 17.89 -3.60
CA ASP A 58 -2.55 18.85 -4.44
C ASP A 58 -1.93 18.24 -5.70
N TYR A 59 -1.70 16.92 -5.72
CA TYR A 59 -0.87 16.27 -6.75
C TYR A 59 -1.68 15.55 -7.82
N GLY A 60 -3.02 15.57 -7.78
CA GLY A 60 -3.91 14.93 -8.73
C GLY A 60 -4.31 13.51 -8.35
N LYS A 61 -5.29 12.95 -9.07
CA LYS A 61 -5.81 11.60 -8.82
C LYS A 61 -4.68 10.58 -8.97
N CYS A 62 -4.46 9.76 -7.94
CA CYS A 62 -3.55 8.63 -8.01
C CYS A 62 -3.97 7.62 -9.10
N ALA A 63 -3.02 6.82 -9.57
CA ALA A 63 -3.33 5.63 -10.35
C ALA A 63 -4.30 4.74 -9.55
N ASP A 64 -5.20 4.03 -10.23
CA ASP A 64 -6.28 3.29 -9.57
C ASP A 64 -5.70 2.32 -8.51
N GLY A 65 -6.04 2.57 -7.24
CA GLY A 65 -5.62 1.76 -6.09
C GLY A 65 -4.52 2.37 -5.20
N GLN A 66 -3.71 3.32 -5.68
CA GLN A 66 -2.74 4.03 -4.83
C GLN A 66 -3.46 5.15 -4.07
N CYS A 67 -3.36 5.18 -2.75
CA CYS A 67 -4.19 6.10 -1.94
C CYS A 67 -3.66 6.40 -0.54
N CYS A 68 -2.48 5.89 -0.17
CA CYS A 68 -1.88 6.13 1.14
C CYS A 68 -0.35 5.96 1.13
N GLY A 69 0.34 6.49 2.15
CA GLY A 69 1.77 6.22 2.38
C GLY A 69 2.74 7.26 1.82
N ALA A 70 4.05 6.95 1.92
CA ALA A 70 5.16 7.88 1.66
C ALA A 70 5.18 8.48 0.24
N ASP A 71 4.60 7.78 -0.74
CA ASP A 71 4.66 8.15 -2.16
C ASP A 71 3.27 8.39 -2.82
N GLY A 72 2.17 8.45 -2.05
CA GLY A 72 0.84 8.74 -2.63
C GLY A 72 -0.24 9.06 -1.59
N PHE A 73 -0.34 10.34 -1.24
CA PHE A 73 -1.01 10.93 -0.07
C PHE A 73 -2.48 10.53 0.17
N GLY A 74 -2.82 10.29 1.43
CA GLY A 74 -4.17 10.02 1.93
C GLY A 74 -4.17 9.06 3.10
N ASN A 75 -5.29 8.99 3.83
CA ASN A 75 -5.58 7.89 4.75
C ASN A 75 -6.46 6.88 4.02
N CYS A 76 -6.29 5.60 4.35
CA CYS A 76 -7.25 4.60 3.93
C CYS A 76 -8.65 4.89 4.51
N PRO A 77 -9.72 4.50 3.79
CA PRO A 77 -11.06 4.54 4.35
C PRO A 77 -11.13 3.80 5.70
N ALA A 78 -12.06 4.18 6.57
CA ALA A 78 -12.24 3.55 7.86
C ALA A 78 -12.33 2.01 7.74
N GLY A 79 -11.60 1.30 8.61
CA GLY A 79 -11.48 -0.16 8.59
C GLY A 79 -10.53 -0.72 7.52
N GLN A 80 -9.84 0.10 6.74
CA GLN A 80 -8.81 -0.35 5.79
C GLN A 80 -7.40 -0.01 6.26
N CYS A 81 -6.45 -0.78 5.74
CA CYS A 81 -5.04 -0.74 6.11
C CYS A 81 -4.21 -0.25 4.93
N CYS A 82 -3.22 0.58 5.21
CA CYS A 82 -2.25 1.00 4.20
C CYS A 82 -1.12 -0.01 4.13
N GLY A 83 -1.04 -0.79 3.06
CA GLY A 83 0.04 -1.77 2.86
C GLY A 83 1.38 -1.10 2.54
N ILE A 84 2.47 -1.86 2.61
CA ILE A 84 3.84 -1.34 2.35
C ILE A 84 4.01 -0.71 0.96
N THR A 85 3.18 -1.12 0.00
CA THR A 85 3.20 -0.61 -1.38
C THR A 85 2.39 0.68 -1.59
N GLY A 86 1.76 1.24 -0.55
CA GLY A 86 0.97 2.48 -0.64
C GLY A 86 -0.46 2.29 -1.17
N PHE A 87 -0.99 1.08 -1.04
CA PHE A 87 -2.35 0.71 -1.44
C PHE A 87 -3.18 0.40 -0.21
N CYS A 88 -4.47 0.74 -0.26
CA CYS A 88 -5.41 0.37 0.80
C CYS A 88 -6.01 -1.02 0.56
N GLY A 89 -6.13 -1.80 1.63
CA GLY A 89 -6.76 -3.11 1.60
C GLY A 89 -7.11 -3.59 3.00
N THR A 90 -7.86 -4.68 3.10
CA THR A 90 -8.33 -5.22 4.39
C THR A 90 -7.76 -6.60 4.72
N THR A 91 -7.06 -7.24 3.78
CA THR A 91 -6.47 -8.57 4.02
C THR A 91 -5.20 -8.47 4.86
N SER A 92 -4.79 -9.61 5.41
CA SER A 92 -3.58 -9.75 6.22
C SER A 92 -2.32 -9.18 5.54
N ALA A 93 -2.21 -9.29 4.21
CA ALA A 93 -1.11 -8.74 3.43
C ALA A 93 -0.99 -7.20 3.52
N PHE A 94 -2.11 -6.50 3.74
CA PHE A 94 -2.13 -5.04 3.90
C PHE A 94 -2.09 -4.63 5.37
N CYS A 95 -2.77 -5.39 6.23
CA CYS A 95 -3.03 -5.00 7.61
C CYS A 95 -1.98 -5.47 8.62
N SER A 96 -1.19 -6.49 8.29
CA SER A 96 -0.23 -7.05 9.24
C SER A 96 0.96 -6.11 9.46
N TYR A 97 1.22 -5.74 10.71
CA TYR A 97 2.37 -4.90 11.06
C TYR A 97 3.72 -5.51 10.59
N PRO A 98 3.99 -6.83 10.79
CA PRO A 98 5.17 -7.47 10.21
C PRO A 98 5.29 -7.42 8.68
N LEU A 99 4.20 -7.24 7.95
CA LEU A 99 4.19 -7.15 6.48
C LEU A 99 4.27 -5.71 5.97
N GLY A 100 4.54 -4.75 6.86
CA GLY A 100 4.78 -3.36 6.51
C GLY A 100 3.50 -2.53 6.37
N CYS A 101 2.45 -2.88 7.10
CA CYS A 101 1.31 -1.98 7.27
C CYS A 101 1.78 -0.61 7.84
N GLN A 102 1.25 0.48 7.30
CA GLN A 102 1.64 1.85 7.65
C GLN A 102 0.58 2.47 8.59
N PRO A 103 0.81 2.49 9.93
CA PRO A 103 -0.24 2.81 10.91
C PRO A 103 -0.64 4.29 10.93
N ILE A 104 0.16 5.18 10.34
CA ILE A 104 -0.18 6.59 10.19
C ILE A 104 -1.29 6.77 9.16
N PHE A 105 -1.41 5.85 8.21
CA PHE A 105 -2.29 5.98 7.04
C PHE A 105 -3.42 4.94 7.00
N GLY A 106 -3.57 4.08 8.01
CA GLY A 106 -4.63 3.07 8.06
C GLY A 106 -4.62 2.26 9.37
N GLU A 107 -5.60 1.37 9.52
CA GLU A 107 -5.84 0.60 10.75
C GLU A 107 -5.03 -0.72 10.77
N CYS A 108 -3.76 -0.65 11.15
CA CYS A 108 -2.91 -1.84 11.20
C CYS A 108 -3.26 -2.82 12.32
N SER A 109 -3.21 -4.12 12.01
CA SER A 109 -3.36 -5.21 12.96
C SER A 109 -2.02 -5.60 13.59
N THR A 110 -2.05 -5.77 14.91
CA THR A 110 -0.95 -6.33 15.72
C THR A 110 -0.94 -7.87 15.71
N GLY A 111 -1.90 -8.50 15.02
CA GLY A 111 -2.15 -9.95 15.08
C GLY A 111 -2.95 -10.39 16.30
N ARG A 112 -3.38 -9.46 17.15
CA ARG A 112 -4.26 -9.71 18.30
C ARG A 112 -5.71 -9.40 17.95
N CYS A 113 -6.64 -10.06 18.64
CA CYS A 113 -8.08 -9.90 18.44
C CYS A 113 -8.89 -10.28 19.68
N GLY A 114 -10.16 -9.93 19.67
CA GLY A 114 -11.10 -10.19 20.76
C GLY A 114 -11.57 -8.88 21.42
N LYS A 115 -12.22 -8.99 22.57
CA LYS A 115 -12.93 -7.87 23.23
C LYS A 115 -12.10 -6.58 23.39
N ASN A 116 -10.79 -6.72 23.60
CA ASN A 116 -9.88 -5.59 23.84
C ASN A 116 -8.99 -5.23 22.63
N ASP A 117 -8.89 -6.13 21.65
CA ASP A 117 -7.92 -6.04 20.54
C ASP A 117 -8.60 -5.92 19.16
N GLY A 118 -9.94 -5.97 19.11
CA GLY A 118 -10.71 -5.78 17.88
C GLY A 118 -10.84 -7.03 17.01
N LYS A 119 -11.06 -6.82 15.70
CA LYS A 119 -11.24 -7.90 14.72
C LYS A 119 -9.94 -8.18 13.96
N CYS A 120 -9.83 -9.39 13.43
CA CYS A 120 -8.74 -9.75 12.55
C CYS A 120 -8.91 -9.17 11.14
N PRO A 121 -7.82 -9.03 10.37
CA PRO A 121 -7.86 -8.75 8.93
C PRO A 121 -8.74 -9.78 8.18
N THR A 122 -9.17 -9.41 6.98
CA THR A 122 -10.26 -10.05 6.23
C THR A 122 -10.18 -11.57 6.04
N ASP A 123 -9.06 -12.25 6.10
CA ASP A 123 -8.91 -13.66 5.73
C ASP A 123 -8.54 -14.52 6.94
N GLN A 124 -8.77 -13.98 8.13
CA GLN A 124 -8.29 -14.53 9.39
C GLN A 124 -9.41 -14.62 10.44
N CYS A 125 -9.33 -15.68 11.23
CA CYS A 125 -10.20 -15.94 12.36
C CYS A 125 -9.52 -15.51 13.67
N CYS A 126 -10.33 -15.18 14.67
CA CYS A 126 -9.82 -14.92 16.00
C CYS A 126 -9.83 -16.21 16.82
N SER A 127 -8.66 -16.75 17.14
CA SER A 127 -8.54 -17.95 17.99
C SER A 127 -9.08 -17.71 19.40
N LYS A 128 -9.35 -18.80 20.15
CA LYS A 128 -9.71 -18.74 21.59
C LYS A 128 -8.70 -17.95 22.44
N LEU A 129 -7.44 -17.90 22.00
CA LEU A 129 -6.35 -17.23 22.69
C LEU A 129 -6.18 -15.75 22.32
N GLY A 130 -7.02 -15.21 21.42
CA GLY A 130 -7.00 -13.78 21.06
C GLY A 130 -5.92 -13.44 20.03
N PHE A 131 -5.59 -14.40 19.17
CA PHE A 131 -4.67 -14.21 18.04
C PHE A 131 -5.37 -14.43 16.71
N CYS A 132 -4.95 -13.68 15.69
CA CYS A 132 -5.41 -13.79 14.33
C CYS A 132 -4.64 -14.84 13.53
N GLY A 133 -5.35 -15.64 12.74
CA GLY A 133 -4.76 -16.66 11.89
C GLY A 133 -5.83 -17.40 11.10
N ASN A 134 -5.41 -18.24 10.15
CA ASN A 134 -6.31 -18.88 9.17
C ASN A 134 -6.27 -20.41 9.21
N THR A 135 -5.63 -21.01 10.22
CA THR A 135 -5.59 -22.46 10.39
C THR A 135 -6.75 -22.95 11.27
N LEU A 136 -6.96 -24.28 11.31
CA LEU A 136 -8.02 -24.90 12.10
C LEU A 136 -7.99 -24.49 13.58
N SER A 137 -6.80 -24.32 14.18
CA SER A 137 -6.68 -23.90 15.58
C SER A 137 -7.16 -22.47 15.84
N PHE A 138 -7.30 -21.65 14.80
CA PHE A 138 -7.81 -20.29 14.86
C PHE A 138 -9.27 -20.19 14.44
N CYS A 139 -9.68 -20.96 13.43
CA CYS A 139 -10.99 -20.87 12.79
C CYS A 139 -12.02 -21.90 13.30
N SER A 140 -11.60 -22.97 13.97
CA SER A 140 -12.53 -23.99 14.44
C SER A 140 -13.42 -23.47 15.56
N LYS A 141 -14.74 -23.61 15.37
CA LYS A 141 -15.74 -23.32 16.40
C LYS A 141 -15.54 -24.20 17.64
N ILE A 142 -15.23 -25.48 17.44
CA ILE A 142 -15.00 -26.46 18.51
C ILE A 142 -13.80 -26.05 19.37
N LEU A 143 -12.74 -25.53 18.73
CA LEU A 143 -11.55 -25.05 19.44
C LEU A 143 -11.72 -23.65 20.06
N GLY A 144 -12.89 -23.03 19.90
CA GLY A 144 -13.27 -21.79 20.57
C GLY A 144 -12.87 -20.53 19.80
N CYS A 145 -12.94 -20.55 18.46
CA CYS A 145 -12.88 -19.33 17.66
C CYS A 145 -13.85 -18.25 18.20
N GLN A 146 -13.35 -17.01 18.40
CA GLN A 146 -14.06 -15.90 19.05
C GLN A 146 -14.90 -15.05 18.09
N SER A 147 -14.80 -15.25 16.77
CA SER A 147 -15.39 -14.31 15.81
C SER A 147 -16.84 -14.63 15.48
N GLU A 148 -17.77 -13.82 15.96
CA GLU A 148 -19.18 -13.80 15.51
C GLU A 148 -19.37 -13.27 14.05
N PHE A 149 -18.31 -13.08 13.23
CA PHE A 149 -18.45 -12.37 11.94
C PHE A 149 -17.58 -12.83 10.74
N VAL A 150 -17.02 -14.04 10.67
CA VAL A 150 -16.48 -14.58 9.39
C VAL A 150 -16.51 -16.12 9.31
N LEU A 151 -16.45 -16.66 8.08
CA LEU A 151 -16.63 -18.06 7.67
C LEU A 151 -16.04 -19.08 8.64
N ILE A 152 -16.93 -19.78 9.33
CA ILE A 152 -16.60 -20.86 10.24
C ILE A 152 -16.34 -22.11 9.41
N GLN A 153 -15.16 -22.73 9.56
CA GLN A 153 -14.93 -24.08 9.05
C GLN A 153 -15.49 -25.06 10.09
N GLU A 154 -16.48 -25.85 9.68
CA GLU A 154 -17.14 -26.87 10.51
C GLU A 154 -16.17 -28.00 10.92
#